data_AF-A0A1Y1RGS1-F1
#
_entry.id   AF-A0A1Y1RGS1-F1
#
_cell.length_a   1.000
_cell.length_b   1.000
_cell.length_c   1.000
_cell.angle_alpha   90.00
_cell.angle_beta   90.00
_cell.angle_gamma   90.00
#
_symmetry.space_group_name_H-M   'P 1'
#
loop_
_entity.id
_entity.type
_entity.pdbx_description
1 polymer ?
#
loop_
_entity_poly.entity_id
_entity_poly.type
_entity_poly.pdbx_seq_one_letter_code
_entity_poly.pdbx_strand_id
1 'polypeptide(L)'
;MGSGKIPRFRCLKSIIACRTRLCNLSKVRFQIPPGVYKIKAKVEDRHNKKSYAVEEETEIAPFPIEKFGLTQIQFAELIDPDSIETPFSKHGYRIAPNADRTFGENRADFFFYSELLSTPENYGDFRIDYRLSNEKDSLCVENGATISVNDPVTPFTGSADISNLKDGTYTLTLVAENLSDHEQHEKVVTHDEFSIVWSQISWGGDYKEAYRQILYIASDEELDGFKKLEDATDEERIDFLVRFWAKRDPIPRTPQNEYMQEHFRRLQYANEAFGSTIPGWRTDMGRIYIKFGEPDEIDRHPFNFDTAPYEIWLYYRCGYRFVFVDENGYGRYNMVEPSTEGTYSTECTNRAYE
;
A
#
# COMPACT_ATOMS: atom_id res chain seq x y z
N MET A 1 -35.52 -2.27 41.63
CA MET A 1 -34.27 -1.47 41.57
C MET A 1 -33.09 -2.44 41.62
N GLY A 2 -32.74 -3.02 40.47
CA GLY A 2 -31.52 -3.79 40.29
C GLY A 2 -30.73 -3.07 39.23
N SER A 3 -29.59 -2.50 39.61
CA SER A 3 -28.66 -1.80 38.73
C SER A 3 -28.21 -2.72 37.60
N GLY A 4 -28.85 -2.60 36.44
CA GLY A 4 -28.39 -3.18 35.20
C GLY A 4 -27.00 -2.64 34.91
N LYS A 5 -26.02 -3.55 34.82
CA LYS A 5 -24.63 -3.21 34.50
C LYS A 5 -24.60 -2.42 33.19
N ILE A 6 -24.09 -1.20 33.25
CA ILE A 6 -23.78 -0.37 32.08
C ILE A 6 -22.79 -1.15 31.19
N PRO A 7 -23.07 -1.36 29.88
CA PRO A 7 -22.10 -1.96 28.98
C PRO A 7 -20.92 -1.01 28.81
N ARG A 8 -19.71 -1.47 29.12
CA ARG A 8 -18.46 -0.72 28.94
C ARG A 8 -17.94 -0.92 27.51
N PHE A 9 -17.87 0.14 26.71
CA PHE A 9 -17.45 0.05 25.31
C PHE A 9 -15.94 0.02 25.12
N ARG A 10 -15.51 -0.68 24.07
CA ARG A 10 -14.13 -0.89 23.63
C ARG A 10 -13.80 0.11 22.51
N CYS A 11 -12.96 1.09 22.77
CA CYS A 11 -12.34 1.87 21.70
C CYS A 11 -11.21 1.03 21.09
N LEU A 12 -11.19 0.94 19.76
CA LEU A 12 -10.24 0.16 18.96
C LEU A 12 -9.38 1.12 18.15
N LYS A 13 -8.17 1.42 18.63
CA LYS A 13 -7.16 2.11 17.85
C LYS A 13 -5.97 1.21 17.62
N SER A 14 -5.66 0.98 16.34
CA SER A 14 -4.44 0.31 15.91
C SER A 14 -3.35 1.35 15.81
N ILE A 15 -2.19 1.09 16.42
CA ILE A 15 -1.03 1.98 16.34
C ILE A 15 0.03 1.24 15.50
N ILE A 16 0.42 1.82 14.37
CA ILE A 16 1.51 1.32 13.55
C ILE A 16 2.78 2.12 13.86
N ALA A 17 3.88 1.42 14.09
CA ALA A 17 5.22 2.00 14.09
C ALA A 17 5.93 1.49 12.83
N CYS A 18 6.16 2.37 11.86
CA CYS A 18 6.76 1.99 10.57
C CYS A 18 8.18 2.55 10.45
N ARG A 19 9.13 1.65 10.18
CA ARG A 19 10.41 1.97 9.53
C ARG A 19 10.68 0.83 8.56
N THR A 20 10.61 1.12 7.27
CA THR A 20 11.09 0.31 6.14
C THR A 20 10.80 -1.20 6.24
N ARG A 21 9.72 -1.64 5.58
CA ARG A 21 9.38 -3.04 5.21
C ARG A 21 9.02 -4.04 6.32
N LEU A 22 8.93 -3.62 7.58
CA LEU A 22 8.36 -4.44 8.65
C LEU A 22 7.33 -3.64 9.45
N CYS A 23 6.07 -3.65 9.00
CA CYS A 23 4.96 -3.09 9.77
C CYS A 23 4.61 -4.05 10.91
N ASN A 24 4.98 -3.70 12.14
CA ASN A 24 4.47 -4.39 13.32
C ASN A 24 3.15 -3.76 13.74
N LEU A 25 2.06 -4.49 13.53
CA LEU A 25 0.73 -4.07 13.90
C LEU A 25 0.45 -4.40 15.37
N SER A 26 0.25 -3.38 16.20
CA SER A 26 -0.16 -3.54 17.59
C SER A 26 -1.55 -2.98 17.82
N LYS A 27 -2.35 -3.70 18.62
CA LYS A 27 -3.74 -3.36 18.93
C LYS A 27 -3.91 -3.23 20.44
N VAL A 28 -4.32 -2.05 20.89
CA VAL A 28 -4.66 -1.78 22.28
C VAL A 28 -6.14 -1.44 22.37
N ARG A 29 -6.81 -1.95 23.42
CA ARG A 29 -8.24 -1.70 23.65
C ARG A 29 -8.40 -0.96 24.98
N PHE A 30 -9.14 0.13 24.95
CA PHE A 30 -9.48 0.90 26.14
C PHE A 30 -10.99 0.84 26.38
N GLN A 31 -11.39 0.82 27.65
CA GLN A 31 -12.77 1.07 28.05
C GLN A 31 -12.85 2.47 28.66
N ILE A 32 -13.47 3.40 27.92
CA ILE A 32 -13.53 4.82 28.28
C ILE A 32 -14.96 5.36 28.10
N PRO A 33 -15.40 6.30 28.94
CA PRO A 33 -16.66 7.01 28.74
C PRO A 33 -16.67 7.84 27.44
N PRO A 34 -17.85 8.28 26.97
CA PRO A 34 -17.95 9.26 25.89
C PRO A 34 -17.23 10.57 26.22
N GLY A 35 -16.69 11.24 25.21
CA GLY A 35 -15.98 12.51 25.35
C GLY A 35 -14.84 12.69 24.35
N VAL A 36 -14.18 13.84 24.44
CA VAL A 36 -13.02 14.18 23.60
C VAL A 36 -11.73 13.74 24.31
N TYR A 37 -10.89 13.00 23.60
CA TYR A 37 -9.65 12.44 24.11
C TYR A 37 -8.48 12.81 23.23
N LYS A 38 -7.32 13.00 23.86
CA LYS A 38 -6.04 13.09 23.17
C LYS A 38 -5.28 11.79 23.35
N ILE A 39 -4.98 11.12 22.24
CA ILE A 39 -4.27 9.85 22.22
C ILE A 39 -2.83 10.13 21.84
N LYS A 40 -1.91 9.69 22.70
CA LYS A 40 -0.47 9.79 22.50
C LYS A 40 0.13 8.40 22.35
N ALA A 41 0.65 8.10 21.16
CA ALA A 41 1.45 6.92 20.92
C ALA A 41 2.93 7.29 21.06
N LYS A 42 3.70 6.57 21.87
CA LYS A 42 5.16 6.75 22.01
C LYS A 42 5.86 5.43 21.71
N VAL A 43 6.81 5.46 20.78
CA VAL A 43 7.72 4.35 20.47
C VAL A 43 9.08 4.71 21.02
N GLU A 44 9.72 3.78 21.74
CA GLU A 44 11.07 3.95 22.26
C GLU A 44 11.96 2.81 21.77
N ASP A 45 13.06 3.17 21.11
CA ASP A 45 14.12 2.24 20.77
C ASP A 45 14.82 1.79 22.06
N ARG A 46 14.74 0.49 22.36
CA ARG A 46 15.27 -0.06 23.61
C ARG A 46 16.79 0.00 23.70
N HIS A 47 17.51 0.07 22.57
CA HIS A 47 18.97 0.06 22.51
C HIS A 47 19.55 1.45 22.71
N ASN A 48 19.05 2.46 21.99
CA ASN A 48 19.60 3.82 22.04
C ASN A 48 18.73 4.83 22.82
N LYS A 49 17.57 4.39 23.36
CA LYS A 49 16.62 5.20 24.13
C LYS A 49 16.01 6.39 23.39
N LYS A 50 16.18 6.47 22.06
CA LYS A 50 15.47 7.46 21.26
C LYS A 50 13.99 7.12 21.26
N SER A 51 13.17 8.14 21.40
CA SER A 51 11.73 7.98 21.35
C SER A 51 11.08 8.92 20.36
N TYR A 52 10.04 8.40 19.71
CA TYR A 52 9.19 9.13 18.79
C TYR A 52 7.77 9.09 19.34
N ALA A 53 7.02 10.18 19.22
CA ALA A 53 5.64 10.22 19.65
C ALA A 53 4.76 10.90 18.61
N VAL A 54 3.55 10.37 18.46
CA VAL A 54 2.47 10.94 17.66
C VAL A 54 1.30 11.20 18.59
N GLU A 55 0.65 12.34 18.41
CA GLU A 55 -0.53 12.75 19.17
C GLU A 55 -1.69 13.01 18.21
N GLU A 56 -2.88 12.55 18.57
CA GLU A 56 -4.10 12.71 17.79
C GLU A 56 -5.28 12.97 18.73
N GLU A 57 -6.15 13.90 18.38
CA GLU A 57 -7.40 14.14 19.10
C GLU A 57 -8.53 13.32 18.46
N THR A 58 -9.40 12.75 19.29
CA THR A 58 -10.52 11.94 18.84
C THR A 58 -11.71 12.10 19.77
N GLU A 59 -12.91 12.04 19.22
CA GLU A 59 -14.15 12.10 19.97
C GLU A 59 -14.79 10.71 20.04
N ILE A 60 -15.19 10.29 21.24
CA ILE A 60 -15.93 9.07 21.48
C ILE A 60 -17.39 9.44 21.72
N ALA A 61 -18.24 9.13 20.75
CA ALA A 61 -19.66 9.43 20.81
C ALA A 61 -20.36 8.69 21.98
N PRO A 62 -21.44 9.27 22.55
CA PRO A 62 -22.23 8.62 23.57
C PRO A 62 -23.00 7.40 23.04
N PHE A 63 -23.03 6.33 23.85
CA PHE A 63 -23.86 5.14 23.63
C PHE A 63 -24.78 4.90 24.85
N PRO A 64 -26.07 4.54 24.67
CA PRO A 64 -26.75 4.36 23.38
C PRO A 64 -26.88 5.69 22.66
N ILE A 65 -26.68 5.62 21.35
CA ILE A 65 -27.10 6.67 20.43
C ILE A 65 -28.62 6.80 20.50
N GLU A 66 -29.16 7.99 20.20
CA GLU A 66 -30.60 8.25 20.39
C GLU A 66 -31.50 7.34 19.55
N LYS A 67 -31.04 6.91 18.35
CA LYS A 67 -31.78 6.02 17.46
C LYS A 67 -30.88 4.97 16.79
N PHE A 68 -30.14 5.37 15.77
CA PHE A 68 -29.18 4.55 15.04
C PHE A 68 -28.04 5.42 14.48
N GLY A 69 -26.92 4.81 14.15
CA GLY A 69 -25.67 5.52 13.88
C GLY A 69 -24.60 4.60 13.31
N LEU A 70 -23.60 5.18 12.65
CA LEU A 70 -22.46 4.44 12.11
C LEU A 70 -21.21 4.69 12.95
N THR A 71 -20.43 3.65 13.17
CA THR A 71 -19.08 3.78 13.74
C THR A 71 -18.09 4.29 12.69
N GLN A 72 -16.93 4.79 13.16
CA GLN A 72 -15.85 5.19 12.27
C GLN A 72 -15.45 4.06 11.31
N ILE A 73 -15.14 4.45 10.08
CA ILE A 73 -14.69 3.55 9.02
C ILE A 73 -13.32 2.96 9.38
N GLN A 74 -13.20 1.64 9.31
CA GLN A 74 -11.92 0.94 9.37
C GLN A 74 -11.54 0.45 7.97
N PHE A 75 -10.53 1.09 7.37
CA PHE A 75 -9.90 0.60 6.14
C PHE A 75 -9.16 -0.72 6.39
N ALA A 76 -9.25 -1.64 5.43
CA ALA A 76 -8.69 -2.98 5.55
C ALA A 76 -7.86 -3.36 4.33
N GLU A 77 -6.77 -4.08 4.56
CA GLU A 77 -6.02 -4.77 3.50
C GLU A 77 -6.72 -6.07 3.11
N LEU A 78 -7.42 -6.71 4.04
CA LEU A 78 -8.07 -7.99 3.82
C LEU A 78 -9.23 -8.14 4.80
N ILE A 79 -10.32 -8.72 4.31
CA ILE A 79 -11.47 -9.13 5.11
C ILE A 79 -11.82 -10.56 4.70
N ASP A 80 -11.60 -11.51 5.61
CA ASP A 80 -11.97 -12.91 5.41
C ASP A 80 -13.00 -13.36 6.45
N PRO A 81 -14.01 -14.16 6.06
CA PRO A 81 -14.80 -14.90 7.03
C PRO A 81 -13.90 -15.93 7.71
N ASP A 82 -13.63 -15.75 9.00
CA ASP A 82 -12.66 -16.59 9.71
C ASP A 82 -13.37 -17.47 10.74
N SER A 83 -12.90 -18.70 10.84
CA SER A 83 -13.34 -19.69 11.82
C SER A 83 -12.46 -19.70 13.08
N ILE A 84 -11.31 -19.01 13.06
CA ILE A 84 -10.35 -18.96 14.16
C ILE A 84 -10.29 -17.55 14.74
N GLU A 85 -10.55 -17.39 16.04
CA GLU A 85 -10.44 -16.10 16.71
C GLU A 85 -8.98 -15.64 16.81
N THR A 86 -8.70 -14.46 16.25
CA THR A 86 -7.43 -13.73 16.36
C THR A 86 -7.66 -12.38 17.06
N PRO A 87 -6.61 -11.64 17.50
CA PRO A 87 -6.78 -10.28 18.03
C PRO A 87 -7.49 -9.32 17.05
N PHE A 88 -7.44 -9.64 15.75
CA PHE A 88 -8.01 -8.90 14.63
C PHE A 88 -9.40 -9.42 14.21
N SER A 89 -9.91 -10.47 14.85
CA SER A 89 -11.25 -10.95 14.58
C SER A 89 -12.32 -10.01 15.17
N LYS A 90 -13.34 -9.69 14.37
CA LYS A 90 -14.53 -8.93 14.75
C LYS A 90 -15.77 -9.60 14.15
N HIS A 91 -16.71 -9.99 15.01
CA HIS A 91 -18.02 -10.52 14.60
C HIS A 91 -17.96 -11.58 13.47
N GLY A 92 -17.01 -12.53 13.55
CA GLY A 92 -16.84 -13.61 12.55
C GLY A 92 -15.95 -13.27 11.35
N TYR A 93 -15.42 -12.05 11.27
CA TYR A 93 -14.46 -11.64 10.24
C TYR A 93 -13.08 -11.48 10.82
N ARG A 94 -12.05 -11.95 10.10
CA ARG A 94 -10.67 -11.50 10.30
C ARG A 94 -10.44 -10.27 9.44
N ILE A 95 -10.06 -9.16 10.09
CA ILE A 95 -9.86 -7.88 9.42
C ILE A 95 -8.41 -7.45 9.61
N ALA A 96 -7.63 -7.53 8.53
CA ALA A 96 -6.28 -6.96 8.51
C ALA A 96 -6.41 -5.45 8.25
N PRO A 97 -6.09 -4.57 9.22
CA PRO A 97 -6.27 -3.13 9.04
C PRO A 97 -5.24 -2.55 8.08
N ASN A 98 -5.68 -1.66 7.19
CA ASN A 98 -4.82 -0.77 6.43
C ASN A 98 -4.74 0.57 7.17
N ALA A 99 -3.82 0.72 8.13
CA ALA A 99 -3.78 1.93 8.94
C ALA A 99 -3.12 3.13 8.22
N ASP A 100 -2.33 2.88 7.18
CA ASP A 100 -1.75 3.93 6.33
C ASP A 100 -2.79 4.48 5.33
N ARG A 101 -3.95 3.83 5.22
CA ARG A 101 -5.09 4.24 4.37
C ARG A 101 -4.69 4.48 2.93
N THR A 102 -3.68 3.75 2.47
CA THR A 102 -3.15 3.86 1.11
C THR A 102 -3.52 2.59 0.35
N PHE A 103 -4.14 2.74 -0.80
CA PHE A 103 -4.57 1.67 -1.70
C PHE A 103 -3.92 1.87 -3.07
N GLY A 104 -4.02 0.89 -3.97
CA GLY A 104 -3.47 0.99 -5.33
C GLY A 104 -2.05 0.46 -5.50
N GLU A 105 -1.32 0.13 -4.42
CA GLU A 105 0.04 -0.42 -4.48
C GLU A 105 0.03 -1.87 -4.99
N ASN A 106 -0.24 -2.04 -6.29
CA ASN A 106 -0.36 -3.30 -7.03
C ASN A 106 -1.64 -4.11 -6.77
N ARG A 107 -2.69 -3.45 -6.28
CA ARG A 107 -3.99 -4.09 -6.03
C ARG A 107 -5.13 -3.13 -6.29
N ALA A 108 -6.16 -3.64 -6.95
CA ALA A 108 -7.39 -2.92 -7.19
C ALA A 108 -8.49 -3.22 -6.17
N ASP A 109 -8.25 -4.15 -5.24
CA ASP A 109 -9.22 -4.46 -4.19
C ASP A 109 -9.15 -3.44 -3.06
N PHE A 110 -10.25 -2.72 -2.87
CA PHE A 110 -10.51 -1.84 -1.75
C PHE A 110 -11.45 -2.52 -0.76
N PHE A 111 -11.12 -2.52 0.53
CA PHE A 111 -11.94 -3.10 1.59
C PHE A 111 -12.11 -2.15 2.77
N PHE A 112 -13.29 -2.17 3.36
CA PHE A 112 -13.56 -1.47 4.61
C PHE A 112 -14.56 -2.22 5.49
N TYR A 113 -14.53 -1.88 6.78
CA TYR A 113 -15.44 -2.38 7.79
C TYR A 113 -16.03 -1.21 8.58
N SER A 114 -17.32 -1.32 8.92
CA SER A 114 -17.97 -0.45 9.90
C SER A 114 -19.08 -1.24 10.62
N GLU A 115 -19.64 -0.63 11.66
CA GLU A 115 -20.71 -1.18 12.48
C GLU A 115 -21.87 -0.19 12.49
N LEU A 116 -23.06 -0.69 12.23
CA LEU A 116 -24.31 0.02 12.48
C LEU A 116 -24.74 -0.25 13.92
N LEU A 117 -24.92 0.83 14.66
CA LEU A 117 -25.45 0.84 16.00
C LEU A 117 -26.93 1.19 15.92
N SER A 118 -27.79 0.52 16.70
CA SER A 118 -29.23 0.81 16.74
C SER A 118 -29.82 0.50 18.10
N THR A 119 -30.88 1.22 18.48
CA THR A 119 -31.72 0.87 19.64
C THR A 119 -32.83 -0.11 19.22
N PRO A 120 -33.36 -0.93 20.14
CA PRO A 120 -34.39 -1.92 19.81
C PRO A 120 -35.64 -1.37 19.13
N GLU A 121 -36.01 -0.12 19.39
CA GLU A 121 -37.16 0.56 18.77
C GLU A 121 -36.91 0.91 17.30
N ASN A 122 -35.65 0.93 16.87
CA ASN A 122 -35.20 1.26 15.52
C ASN A 122 -34.65 0.03 14.77
N TYR A 123 -34.91 -1.18 15.26
CA TYR A 123 -34.60 -2.42 14.54
C TYR A 123 -35.48 -2.56 13.30
N GLY A 124 -34.95 -3.24 12.29
CA GLY A 124 -35.59 -3.37 10.98
C GLY A 124 -34.58 -3.44 9.85
N ASP A 125 -35.07 -3.27 8.63
CA ASP A 125 -34.24 -3.27 7.43
C ASP A 125 -33.61 -1.89 7.20
N PHE A 126 -32.30 -1.90 6.95
CA PHE A 126 -31.51 -0.72 6.61
C PHE A 126 -30.89 -0.88 5.23
N ARG A 127 -30.91 0.18 4.44
CA ARG A 127 -30.10 0.28 3.22
C ARG A 127 -28.77 0.95 3.57
N ILE A 128 -27.67 0.28 3.24
CA ILE A 128 -26.33 0.82 3.38
C ILE A 128 -25.76 1.06 1.99
N ASP A 129 -25.59 2.32 1.63
CA ASP A 129 -24.91 2.72 0.40
C ASP A 129 -23.52 3.26 0.74
N TYR A 130 -22.54 2.98 -0.11
CA TYR A 130 -21.24 3.62 -0.03
C TYR A 130 -20.81 4.21 -1.36
N ARG A 131 -19.97 5.25 -1.29
CA ARG A 131 -19.45 5.98 -2.45
C ARG A 131 -17.99 6.34 -2.23
N LEU A 132 -17.18 6.15 -3.26
CA LEU A 132 -15.82 6.67 -3.36
C LEU A 132 -15.85 7.94 -4.21
N SER A 133 -15.19 9.02 -3.82
CA SER A 133 -15.16 10.25 -4.63
C SER A 133 -13.92 11.09 -4.36
N ASN A 134 -13.42 11.81 -5.36
CA ASN A 134 -12.44 12.88 -5.19
C ASN A 134 -12.94 14.19 -5.86
N GLU A 135 -12.14 15.26 -5.84
CA GLU A 135 -12.50 16.58 -6.40
C GLU A 135 -12.58 16.63 -7.95
N LYS A 136 -12.00 15.67 -8.68
CA LYS A 136 -11.82 15.69 -10.16
C LYS A 136 -12.51 14.55 -10.91
N ASP A 137 -12.61 13.40 -10.27
CA ASP A 137 -13.14 12.11 -10.70
C ASP A 137 -14.16 11.65 -9.65
N SER A 138 -15.43 11.89 -9.93
CA SER A 138 -16.54 11.32 -9.15
C SER A 138 -16.91 9.94 -9.71
N LEU A 139 -16.09 8.92 -9.45
CA LEU A 139 -16.52 7.55 -9.69
C LEU A 139 -17.46 7.12 -8.56
N CYS A 140 -18.76 7.30 -8.76
CA CYS A 140 -19.76 6.73 -7.89
C CYS A 140 -19.78 5.20 -8.05
N VAL A 141 -18.89 4.47 -7.38
CA VAL A 141 -19.15 3.06 -7.07
C VAL A 141 -20.23 3.08 -6.00
N GLU A 142 -21.48 3.04 -6.43
CA GLU A 142 -22.64 2.86 -5.56
C GLU A 142 -22.91 1.37 -5.44
N ASN A 143 -22.39 0.78 -4.38
CA ASN A 143 -22.74 -0.57 -3.99
C ASN A 143 -23.59 -0.46 -2.72
N GLY A 144 -24.87 -0.76 -2.87
CA GLY A 144 -25.84 -0.74 -1.79
C GLY A 144 -26.20 -2.15 -1.36
N ALA A 145 -26.29 -2.40 -0.06
CA ALA A 145 -26.83 -3.64 0.49
C ALA A 145 -27.95 -3.33 1.50
N THR A 146 -29.03 -4.10 1.44
CA THR A 146 -30.02 -4.10 2.51
C THR A 146 -29.60 -5.12 3.57
N ILE A 147 -29.54 -4.67 4.82
CA ILE A 147 -29.22 -5.51 5.99
C ILE A 147 -30.39 -5.47 6.97
N SER A 148 -30.70 -6.60 7.59
CA SER A 148 -31.68 -6.66 8.67
C SER A 148 -30.98 -6.51 10.02
N VAL A 149 -31.39 -5.51 10.78
CA VAL A 149 -30.81 -5.13 12.07
C VAL A 149 -31.72 -5.62 13.19
N ASN A 150 -31.22 -6.59 13.97
CA ASN A 150 -31.93 -7.17 15.12
C ASN A 150 -31.12 -7.11 16.42
N ASP A 151 -29.91 -6.57 16.35
CA ASP A 151 -28.94 -6.49 17.44
C ASP A 151 -28.46 -5.04 17.63
N PRO A 152 -28.00 -4.65 18.84
CA PRO A 152 -27.54 -3.29 19.10
C PRO A 152 -26.33 -2.88 18.25
N VAL A 153 -25.59 -3.86 17.72
CA VAL A 153 -24.42 -3.69 16.86
C VAL A 153 -24.54 -4.69 15.73
N THR A 154 -24.70 -4.20 14.50
CA THR A 154 -24.71 -5.02 13.28
C THR A 154 -23.47 -4.69 12.46
N PRO A 155 -22.53 -5.63 12.26
CA PRO A 155 -21.34 -5.39 11.45
C PRO A 155 -21.68 -5.39 9.96
N PHE A 156 -20.95 -4.61 9.17
CA PHE A 156 -20.97 -4.73 7.72
C PHE A 156 -19.59 -4.46 7.11
N THR A 157 -19.39 -5.03 5.93
CA THR A 157 -18.15 -4.95 5.17
C THR A 157 -18.48 -4.50 3.76
N GLY A 158 -17.64 -3.66 3.18
CA GLY A 158 -17.76 -3.28 1.77
C GLY A 158 -16.47 -3.53 1.01
N SER A 159 -16.62 -3.70 -0.30
CA SER A 159 -15.52 -3.95 -1.22
C SER A 159 -15.76 -3.26 -2.56
N ALA A 160 -14.72 -2.66 -3.14
CA ALA A 160 -14.81 -2.06 -4.45
C ALA A 160 -13.58 -2.42 -5.29
N ASP A 161 -13.78 -2.53 -6.60
CA ASP A 161 -12.70 -2.52 -7.58
C ASP A 161 -12.36 -1.06 -7.89
N ILE A 162 -11.16 -0.64 -7.50
CA ILE A 162 -10.65 0.72 -7.70
C ILE A 162 -9.79 0.84 -8.97
N SER A 163 -9.61 -0.20 -9.79
CA SER A 163 -8.70 -0.22 -10.95
C SER A 163 -8.86 0.96 -11.92
N ASN A 164 -10.07 1.51 -12.03
CA ASN A 164 -10.38 2.65 -12.90
C ASN A 164 -10.23 4.03 -12.22
N LEU A 165 -9.87 4.05 -10.94
CA LEU A 165 -9.57 5.28 -10.19
C LEU A 165 -8.13 5.69 -10.41
N LYS A 166 -7.87 7.00 -10.41
CA LYS A 166 -6.52 7.56 -10.57
C LYS A 166 -5.84 7.73 -9.22
N ASP A 167 -4.56 8.07 -9.25
CA ASP A 167 -3.84 8.52 -8.05
C ASP A 167 -4.49 9.76 -7.46
N GLY A 168 -4.61 9.80 -6.14
CA GLY A 168 -5.11 10.97 -5.44
C GLY A 168 -5.74 10.64 -4.09
N THR A 169 -6.20 11.70 -3.42
CA THR A 169 -6.96 11.59 -2.18
C THR A 169 -8.44 11.42 -2.52
N TYR A 170 -9.06 10.40 -1.94
CA TYR A 170 -10.47 10.08 -2.08
C TYR A 170 -11.15 10.07 -0.72
N THR A 171 -12.45 10.33 -0.73
CA THR A 171 -13.33 10.18 0.42
C THR A 171 -14.22 8.97 0.21
N LEU A 172 -14.23 8.06 1.18
CA LEU A 172 -15.27 7.03 1.30
C LEU A 172 -16.41 7.61 2.13
N THR A 173 -17.61 7.69 1.55
CA THR A 173 -18.83 8.10 2.25
C THR A 173 -19.75 6.89 2.41
N LEU A 174 -20.22 6.63 3.63
CA LEU A 174 -21.21 5.62 3.96
C LEU A 174 -22.51 6.30 4.36
N VAL A 175 -23.62 5.83 3.84
CA VAL A 175 -24.97 6.29 4.18
C VAL A 175 -25.78 5.09 4.63
N ALA A 176 -26.33 5.15 5.84
CA ALA A 176 -27.30 4.18 6.33
C ALA A 176 -28.68 4.82 6.41
N GLU A 177 -29.65 4.21 5.75
CA GLU A 177 -31.05 4.65 5.70
C GLU A 177 -31.94 3.58 6.33
N ASN A 178 -32.76 3.97 7.31
CA ASN A 178 -33.74 3.07 7.90
C ASN A 178 -34.93 2.92 6.94
N LEU A 179 -35.12 1.72 6.37
CA LEU A 179 -36.24 1.43 5.47
C LEU A 179 -37.53 1.10 6.21
N SER A 180 -37.43 0.75 7.49
CA SER A 180 -38.56 0.38 8.34
C SER A 180 -39.20 1.58 9.04
N ASP A 181 -38.53 2.74 9.01
CA ASP A 181 -39.10 4.00 9.48
C ASP A 181 -40.08 4.55 8.44
N HIS A 182 -41.35 4.66 8.83
CA HIS A 182 -42.44 5.11 7.96
C HIS A 182 -42.53 6.64 7.82
N GLU A 183 -41.85 7.43 8.66
CA GLU A 183 -42.12 8.87 8.73
C GLU A 183 -41.09 9.75 8.02
N GLN A 184 -39.88 9.27 7.68
CA GLN A 184 -38.90 10.08 6.95
C GLN A 184 -37.72 9.36 6.30
N HIS A 185 -37.58 8.03 6.42
CA HIS A 185 -36.38 7.29 6.00
C HIS A 185 -35.11 7.99 6.51
N GLU A 186 -35.03 8.18 7.83
CA GLU A 186 -33.92 8.88 8.46
C GLU A 186 -32.58 8.27 8.03
N LYS A 187 -31.60 9.14 7.76
CA LYS A 187 -30.27 8.76 7.26
C LYS A 187 -29.19 9.22 8.21
N VAL A 188 -28.19 8.37 8.38
CA VAL A 188 -26.93 8.72 9.04
C VAL A 188 -25.78 8.55 8.06
N VAL A 189 -24.80 9.44 8.16
CA VAL A 189 -23.66 9.48 7.24
C VAL A 189 -22.37 9.46 8.05
N THR A 190 -21.40 8.67 7.61
CA THR A 190 -20.00 8.78 8.05
C THR A 190 -19.10 8.81 6.83
N HIS A 191 -17.98 9.51 6.94
CA HIS A 191 -16.98 9.54 5.87
C HIS A 191 -15.57 9.48 6.46
N ASP A 192 -14.61 9.01 5.67
CA ASP A 192 -13.19 9.07 6.01
C ASP A 192 -12.35 9.14 4.72
N GLU A 193 -11.15 9.69 4.83
CA GLU A 193 -10.24 9.89 3.70
C GLU A 193 -9.22 8.77 3.58
N PHE A 194 -8.89 8.45 2.33
CA PHE A 194 -7.85 7.50 1.95
C PHE A 194 -7.11 7.99 0.69
N SER A 195 -5.94 7.44 0.43
CA SER A 195 -5.16 7.74 -0.75
C SER A 195 -5.10 6.54 -1.68
N ILE A 196 -5.20 6.79 -2.98
CA ILE A 196 -4.87 5.83 -4.02
C ILE A 196 -3.51 6.23 -4.59
N VAL A 197 -2.59 5.28 -4.60
CA VAL A 197 -1.24 5.39 -5.15
C VAL A 197 -0.96 4.11 -5.92
N TRP A 198 -1.08 4.16 -7.25
CA TRP A 198 -0.85 3.05 -8.17
C TRP A 198 0.63 2.71 -8.33
N SER A 199 1.32 2.38 -7.23
CA SER A 199 2.78 2.26 -7.19
C SER A 199 3.48 3.54 -7.69
N GLN A 200 4.81 3.57 -7.71
CA GLN A 200 5.56 4.68 -8.34
C GLN A 200 5.41 4.72 -9.87
N ILE A 201 4.69 3.77 -10.46
CA ILE A 201 4.27 3.79 -11.85
C ILE A 201 3.08 4.72 -11.95
N SER A 202 3.36 6.00 -12.17
CA SER A 202 2.33 6.88 -12.66
C SER A 202 1.95 6.38 -14.06
N TRP A 203 0.95 5.50 -14.16
CA TRP A 203 0.49 4.93 -15.43
C TRP A 203 -0.09 6.02 -16.35
N GLY A 204 -0.45 7.19 -15.80
CA GLY A 204 -0.74 8.43 -16.52
C GLY A 204 0.29 9.55 -16.30
N GLY A 205 1.50 9.22 -15.85
CA GLY A 205 2.59 10.16 -15.63
C GLY A 205 3.37 10.45 -16.91
N ASP A 206 4.44 11.24 -16.76
CA ASP A 206 5.37 11.52 -17.87
C ASP A 206 5.75 10.20 -18.57
N TYR A 207 5.42 10.07 -19.86
CA TYR A 207 5.78 8.93 -20.71
C TYR A 207 7.27 8.60 -20.62
N LYS A 208 8.12 9.62 -20.41
CA LYS A 208 9.56 9.44 -20.20
C LYS A 208 9.88 8.75 -18.88
N GLU A 209 9.04 8.86 -17.85
CA GLU A 209 9.17 8.16 -16.59
C GLU A 209 8.82 6.67 -16.73
N ALA A 210 7.71 6.36 -17.38
CA ALA A 210 7.36 4.97 -17.69
C ALA A 210 8.45 4.26 -18.51
N TYR A 211 9.07 4.94 -19.47
CA TYR A 211 10.25 4.42 -20.19
C TYR A 211 11.40 4.05 -19.23
N ARG A 212 11.69 4.90 -18.23
CA ARG A 212 12.77 4.67 -17.25
C ARG A 212 12.50 3.42 -16.42
N GLN A 213 11.24 3.18 -16.09
CA GLN A 213 10.80 2.09 -15.23
C GLN A 213 10.89 0.71 -15.90
N ILE A 214 10.95 0.63 -17.23
CA ILE A 214 11.06 -0.65 -17.94
C ILE A 214 12.40 -0.84 -18.65
N LEU A 215 13.22 0.22 -18.73
CA LEU A 215 14.43 0.28 -19.57
C LEU A 215 15.38 -0.90 -19.41
N TYR A 216 15.59 -1.38 -18.18
CA TYR A 216 16.61 -2.39 -17.89
C TYR A 216 16.12 -3.84 -17.97
N ILE A 217 14.81 -4.03 -18.16
CA ILE A 217 14.15 -5.35 -18.18
C ILE A 217 13.34 -5.60 -19.46
N ALA A 218 13.09 -4.55 -20.25
CA ALA A 218 12.43 -4.65 -21.55
C ALA A 218 13.42 -5.18 -22.61
N SER A 219 12.90 -5.96 -23.57
CA SER A 219 13.66 -6.31 -24.77
C SER A 219 13.80 -5.09 -25.70
N ASP A 220 14.75 -5.15 -26.64
CA ASP A 220 14.89 -4.10 -27.66
C ASP A 220 13.59 -3.90 -28.46
N GLU A 221 12.88 -4.99 -28.78
CA GLU A 221 11.58 -4.94 -29.46
C GLU A 221 10.50 -4.26 -28.61
N GLU A 222 10.44 -4.55 -27.31
CA GLU A 222 9.49 -3.92 -26.39
C GLU A 222 9.81 -2.43 -26.20
N LEU A 223 11.09 -2.06 -26.13
CA LEU A 223 11.53 -0.66 -26.05
C LEU A 223 11.19 0.11 -27.32
N ASP A 224 11.38 -0.50 -28.49
CA ASP A 224 11.03 0.13 -29.76
C ASP A 224 9.51 0.19 -29.97
N GLY A 225 8.77 -0.80 -29.48
CA GLY A 225 7.31 -0.76 -29.38
C GLY A 225 6.85 0.40 -28.49
N PHE A 226 7.43 0.55 -27.30
CA PHE A 226 7.12 1.63 -26.38
C PHE A 226 7.44 3.00 -26.98
N LYS A 227 8.62 3.17 -27.61
CA LYS A 227 9.04 4.43 -28.30
C LYS A 227 8.02 4.92 -29.33
N LYS A 228 7.36 4.01 -30.05
CA LYS A 228 6.33 4.37 -31.05
C LYS A 228 5.06 4.94 -30.42
N LEU A 229 4.89 4.81 -29.09
CA LEU A 229 3.78 5.36 -28.33
C LEU A 229 4.04 6.79 -27.82
N GLU A 230 5.11 7.46 -28.30
CA GLU A 230 5.41 8.85 -27.93
C GLU A 230 4.24 9.80 -28.25
N ASP A 231 3.53 9.59 -29.37
CA ASP A 231 2.35 10.37 -29.77
C ASP A 231 1.00 9.69 -29.47
N ALA A 232 1.02 8.54 -28.79
CA ALA A 232 -0.18 7.75 -28.46
C ALA A 232 -0.98 8.38 -27.30
N THR A 233 -2.25 7.97 -27.14
CA THR A 233 -3.04 8.41 -25.98
C THR A 233 -2.53 7.79 -24.68
N ASP A 234 -2.90 8.37 -23.55
CA ASP A 234 -2.52 7.82 -22.24
C ASP A 234 -3.09 6.40 -22.06
N GLU A 235 -4.31 6.14 -22.56
CA GLU A 235 -4.92 4.81 -22.51
C GLU A 235 -4.10 3.76 -23.29
N GLU A 236 -3.58 4.10 -24.47
CA GLU A 236 -2.75 3.19 -25.28
C GLU A 236 -1.41 2.89 -24.61
N ARG A 237 -0.82 3.89 -23.95
CA ARG A 237 0.42 3.73 -23.16
C ARG A 237 0.18 2.85 -21.94
N ILE A 238 -0.92 3.07 -21.23
CA ILE A 238 -1.35 2.26 -20.08
C ILE A 238 -1.53 0.81 -20.51
N ASP A 239 -2.26 0.57 -21.60
CA ASP A 239 -2.54 -0.78 -22.08
C ASP A 239 -1.25 -1.54 -22.48
N PHE A 240 -0.29 -0.86 -23.12
CA PHE A 240 1.02 -1.47 -23.40
C PHE A 240 1.71 -1.91 -22.10
N LEU A 241 1.72 -1.03 -21.13
CA LEU A 241 2.37 -1.19 -19.85
C LEU A 241 1.73 -2.31 -19.01
N VAL A 242 0.39 -2.37 -18.96
CA VAL A 242 -0.36 -3.47 -18.36
C VAL A 242 0.03 -4.80 -18.98
N ARG A 243 0.07 -4.88 -20.32
CA ARG A 243 0.48 -6.10 -21.03
C ARG A 243 1.95 -6.45 -20.79
N PHE A 244 2.82 -5.45 -20.73
CA PHE A 244 4.25 -5.63 -20.47
C PHE A 244 4.51 -6.33 -19.14
N TRP A 245 3.84 -5.89 -18.08
CA TRP A 245 3.98 -6.48 -16.74
C TRP A 245 3.24 -7.80 -16.63
N ALA A 246 2.01 -7.92 -17.15
CA ALA A 246 1.27 -9.18 -17.13
C ALA A 246 2.05 -10.36 -17.76
N LYS A 247 2.83 -10.10 -18.82
CA LYS A 247 3.70 -11.11 -19.45
C LYS A 247 4.84 -11.59 -18.54
N ARG A 248 5.24 -10.79 -17.55
CA ARG A 248 6.34 -11.05 -16.61
C ARG A 248 5.85 -11.54 -15.25
N ASP A 249 4.56 -11.77 -15.09
CA ASP A 249 3.97 -12.29 -13.86
C ASP A 249 4.35 -13.78 -13.67
N PRO A 250 5.18 -14.13 -12.67
CA PRO A 250 5.60 -15.50 -12.45
C PRO A 250 4.49 -16.35 -11.83
N ILE A 251 3.53 -15.73 -11.13
CA ILE A 251 2.45 -16.42 -10.42
C ILE A 251 1.11 -15.74 -10.78
N PRO A 252 0.55 -15.95 -11.98
CA PRO A 252 -0.71 -15.29 -12.39
C PRO A 252 -1.95 -15.65 -11.55
N ARG A 253 -1.81 -16.55 -10.58
CA ARG A 253 -2.84 -16.94 -9.62
C ARG A 253 -2.86 -16.08 -8.37
N THR A 254 -1.79 -15.33 -8.09
CA THR A 254 -1.81 -14.29 -7.07
C THR A 254 -2.37 -13.02 -7.71
N PRO A 255 -3.08 -12.17 -6.94
CA PRO A 255 -3.50 -10.86 -7.44
C PRO A 255 -2.33 -9.90 -7.69
N GLN A 256 -1.11 -10.29 -7.29
CA GLN A 256 0.10 -9.46 -7.33
C GLN A 256 1.08 -10.00 -8.36
N ASN A 257 1.67 -9.11 -9.15
CA ASN A 257 2.81 -9.47 -9.98
C ASN A 257 4.11 -9.34 -9.16
N GLU A 258 4.67 -10.46 -8.69
CA GLU A 258 5.85 -10.46 -7.82
C GLU A 258 7.08 -9.90 -8.52
N TYR A 259 7.22 -10.15 -9.82
CA TYR A 259 8.33 -9.63 -10.63
C TYR A 259 8.30 -8.10 -10.67
N MET A 260 7.12 -7.53 -10.90
CA MET A 260 6.92 -6.08 -10.90
C MET A 260 7.26 -5.48 -9.54
N GLN A 261 6.76 -6.07 -8.45
CA GLN A 261 7.07 -5.61 -7.10
C GLN A 261 8.57 -5.58 -6.83
N GLU A 262 9.27 -6.67 -7.14
CA GLU A 262 10.71 -6.77 -6.95
C GLU A 262 11.47 -5.76 -7.82
N HIS A 263 11.00 -5.47 -9.04
CA HIS A 263 11.59 -4.45 -9.89
C HIS A 263 11.55 -3.06 -9.24
N PHE A 264 10.38 -2.63 -8.79
CA PHE A 264 10.23 -1.32 -8.14
C PHE A 264 10.94 -1.26 -6.79
N ARG A 265 10.97 -2.38 -6.08
CA ARG A 265 11.77 -2.54 -4.85
C ARG A 265 13.24 -2.22 -5.09
N ARG A 266 13.80 -2.69 -6.22
CA ARG A 266 15.19 -2.44 -6.63
C ARG A 266 15.40 -1.04 -7.17
N LEU A 267 14.46 -0.51 -7.95
CA LEU A 267 14.50 0.86 -8.46
C LEU A 267 14.58 1.87 -7.31
N GLN A 268 13.72 1.70 -6.30
CA GLN A 268 13.73 2.53 -5.10
C GLN A 268 15.06 2.42 -4.36
N TYR A 269 15.51 1.18 -4.09
CA TYR A 269 16.78 0.97 -3.40
C TYR A 269 17.94 1.59 -4.16
N ALA A 270 17.99 1.45 -5.48
CA ALA A 270 19.05 2.02 -6.30
C ALA A 270 19.08 3.55 -6.16
N ASN A 271 17.92 4.21 -6.15
CA ASN A 271 17.83 5.66 -5.94
C ASN A 271 18.30 6.10 -4.55
N GLU A 272 17.95 5.34 -3.51
CA GLU A 272 18.33 5.64 -2.13
C GLU A 272 19.82 5.38 -1.87
N ALA A 273 20.37 4.28 -2.40
CA ALA A 273 21.72 3.81 -2.12
C ALA A 273 22.79 4.43 -3.04
N PHE A 274 22.47 4.67 -4.32
CA PHE A 274 23.44 5.08 -5.34
C PHE A 274 23.15 6.48 -5.90
N GLY A 275 22.10 7.15 -5.40
CA GLY A 275 21.75 8.51 -5.83
C GLY A 275 22.75 9.56 -5.38
N SER A 276 23.06 10.51 -6.26
CA SER A 276 23.85 11.71 -5.95
C SER A 276 23.36 12.89 -6.80
N THR A 277 24.22 13.52 -7.60
CA THR A 277 23.84 14.54 -8.58
C THR A 277 22.96 13.97 -9.71
N ILE A 278 23.04 12.66 -9.94
CA ILE A 278 22.11 11.93 -10.81
C ILE A 278 21.29 10.92 -10.00
N PRO A 279 20.04 10.63 -10.39
CA PRO A 279 19.25 9.56 -9.80
C PRO A 279 20.00 8.22 -9.79
N GLY A 280 19.89 7.49 -8.70
CA GLY A 280 20.66 6.25 -8.49
C GLY A 280 20.38 5.18 -9.54
N TRP A 281 19.14 5.08 -10.04
CA TRP A 281 18.78 4.17 -11.15
C TRP A 281 19.62 4.40 -12.43
N ARG A 282 20.16 5.61 -12.63
CA ARG A 282 20.98 5.95 -13.81
C ARG A 282 22.46 5.61 -13.64
N THR A 283 22.91 5.37 -12.42
CA THR A 283 24.31 5.02 -12.12
C THR A 283 24.61 3.59 -12.57
N ASP A 284 25.88 3.26 -12.78
CA ASP A 284 26.25 1.91 -13.20
C ASP A 284 25.92 0.89 -12.11
N MET A 285 26.18 1.20 -10.83
CA MET A 285 25.79 0.35 -9.71
C MET A 285 24.27 0.16 -9.64
N GLY A 286 23.48 1.22 -9.80
CA GLY A 286 22.03 1.14 -9.82
C GLY A 286 21.50 0.31 -10.97
N ARG A 287 22.07 0.43 -12.17
CA ARG A 287 21.72 -0.39 -13.33
C ARG A 287 21.95 -1.87 -13.07
N ILE A 288 23.12 -2.21 -12.55
CA ILE A 288 23.47 -3.60 -12.22
C ILE A 288 22.56 -4.13 -11.11
N TYR A 289 22.31 -3.34 -10.06
CA TYR A 289 21.41 -3.74 -8.96
C TYR A 289 19.97 -3.95 -9.42
N ILE A 290 19.43 -3.10 -10.30
CA ILE A 290 18.08 -3.29 -10.84
C ILE A 290 18.01 -4.57 -11.68
N LYS A 291 19.01 -4.80 -12.52
CA LYS A 291 19.02 -5.93 -13.44
C LYS A 291 19.27 -7.28 -12.76
N PHE A 292 20.17 -7.33 -11.79
CA PHE A 292 20.65 -8.57 -11.18
C PHE A 292 20.27 -8.73 -9.70
N GLY A 293 19.69 -7.70 -9.09
CA GLY A 293 19.37 -7.70 -7.66
C GLY A 293 20.60 -7.46 -6.79
N GLU A 294 20.47 -7.84 -5.52
CA GLU A 294 21.56 -7.77 -4.55
C GLU A 294 22.67 -8.75 -4.94
N PRO A 295 23.95 -8.31 -4.98
CA PRO A 295 25.07 -9.21 -5.22
C PRO A 295 25.23 -10.23 -4.09
N ASP A 296 25.72 -11.43 -4.43
CA ASP A 296 26.00 -12.46 -3.42
C ASP A 296 27.15 -12.01 -2.50
N GLU A 297 28.10 -11.24 -3.03
CA GLU A 297 29.21 -10.66 -2.27
C GLU A 297 29.63 -9.28 -2.80
N ILE A 298 29.98 -8.38 -1.88
CA ILE A 298 30.56 -7.06 -2.17
C ILE A 298 31.92 -6.99 -1.50
N ASP A 299 32.98 -6.95 -2.30
CA ASP A 299 34.35 -6.70 -1.83
C ASP A 299 34.66 -5.20 -1.98
N ARG A 300 34.88 -4.52 -0.85
CA ARG A 300 35.04 -3.07 -0.78
C ARG A 300 36.49 -2.70 -0.51
N HIS A 301 37.05 -1.90 -1.41
CA HIS A 301 38.38 -1.34 -1.31
C HIS A 301 38.28 0.16 -1.09
N PRO A 302 38.35 0.64 0.16
CA PRO A 302 38.30 2.06 0.47
C PRO A 302 39.54 2.78 -0.07
N PHE A 303 39.51 4.11 -0.02
CA PHE A 303 40.61 4.97 -0.48
C PHE A 303 41.96 4.51 0.08
N ASN A 304 42.93 4.32 -0.81
CA ASN A 304 44.33 4.09 -0.45
C ASN A 304 45.21 5.11 -1.20
N PHE A 305 46.42 5.39 -0.69
CA PHE A 305 47.27 6.47 -1.20
C PHE A 305 47.59 6.35 -2.71
N ASP A 306 47.61 5.11 -3.23
CA ASP A 306 47.98 4.79 -4.61
C ASP A 306 46.80 4.31 -5.48
N THR A 307 45.59 4.12 -4.92
CA THR A 307 44.44 3.56 -5.65
C THR A 307 43.13 4.24 -5.28
N ALA A 308 42.36 4.62 -6.30
CA ALA A 308 40.99 5.10 -6.14
C ALA A 308 40.11 4.03 -5.44
N PRO A 309 39.11 4.43 -4.64
CA PRO A 309 38.18 3.49 -4.03
C PRO A 309 37.45 2.67 -5.10
N TYR A 310 37.27 1.38 -4.87
CA TYR A 310 36.52 0.51 -5.77
C TYR A 310 35.73 -0.56 -5.03
N GLU A 311 34.63 -0.99 -5.65
CA GLU A 311 33.83 -2.13 -5.19
C GLU A 311 33.79 -3.21 -6.27
N ILE A 312 33.91 -4.47 -5.84
CA ILE A 312 33.70 -5.64 -6.69
C ILE A 312 32.42 -6.32 -6.24
N TRP A 313 31.45 -6.43 -7.14
CA TRP A 313 30.20 -7.13 -6.91
C TRP A 313 30.24 -8.49 -7.61
N LEU A 314 30.01 -9.55 -6.84
CA LEU A 314 30.05 -10.93 -7.30
C LEU A 314 28.63 -11.51 -7.27
N TYR A 315 28.22 -12.06 -8.40
CA TYR A 315 26.96 -12.79 -8.57
C TYR A 315 27.31 -14.24 -8.91
N TYR A 316 27.59 -15.05 -7.88
CA TYR A 316 28.02 -16.43 -8.01
C TYR A 316 27.04 -17.29 -8.80
N ARG A 317 25.74 -17.05 -8.59
CA ARG A 317 24.68 -17.79 -9.29
C ARG A 317 24.70 -17.57 -10.81
N CYS A 318 25.25 -16.44 -11.23
CA CYS A 318 25.33 -16.03 -12.62
C CYS A 318 26.74 -16.04 -13.20
N GLY A 319 27.75 -16.28 -12.38
CA GLY A 319 29.15 -16.18 -12.77
C GLY A 319 29.57 -14.76 -13.20
N TYR A 320 28.86 -13.71 -12.76
CA TYR A 320 29.20 -12.33 -13.10
C TYR A 320 30.05 -11.67 -12.03
N ARG A 321 31.02 -10.86 -12.50
CA ARG A 321 31.84 -9.98 -11.69
C ARG A 321 31.78 -8.58 -12.27
N PHE A 322 31.34 -7.62 -11.47
CA PHE A 322 31.30 -6.20 -11.82
C PHE A 322 32.28 -5.42 -10.95
N VAL A 323 33.11 -4.60 -11.57
CA VAL A 323 34.07 -3.74 -10.86
C VAL A 323 33.66 -2.30 -11.07
N PHE A 324 33.43 -1.59 -9.96
CA PHE A 324 33.09 -0.18 -9.98
C PHE A 324 34.17 0.64 -9.27
N VAL A 325 34.62 1.72 -9.90
CA VAL A 325 35.69 2.58 -9.38
C VAL A 325 35.19 4.01 -9.23
N ASP A 326 35.44 4.63 -8.08
CA ASP A 326 35.23 6.07 -7.87
C ASP A 326 36.49 6.84 -8.22
N GLU A 327 36.71 7.05 -9.53
CA GLU A 327 37.93 7.67 -10.06
C GLU A 327 38.21 9.06 -9.49
N ASN A 328 37.17 9.79 -9.10
CA ASN A 328 37.27 11.19 -8.71
C ASN A 328 37.05 11.43 -7.21
N GLY A 329 36.75 10.40 -6.43
CA GLY A 329 36.52 10.50 -4.98
C GLY A 329 35.24 11.24 -4.58
N TYR A 330 34.28 11.37 -5.49
CA TYR A 330 33.00 12.08 -5.25
C TYR A 330 31.86 11.13 -4.88
N GLY A 331 32.17 9.86 -4.59
CA GLY A 331 31.19 8.80 -4.36
C GLY A 331 30.50 8.31 -5.63
N ARG A 332 31.09 8.59 -6.82
CA ARG A 332 30.52 8.16 -8.10
C ARG A 332 31.33 7.01 -8.68
N TYR A 333 30.86 5.82 -8.37
CA TYR A 333 31.40 4.57 -8.86
C TYR A 333 30.94 4.31 -10.31
N ASN A 334 31.88 4.33 -11.26
CA ASN A 334 31.65 3.95 -12.65
C ASN A 334 32.18 2.54 -12.90
N MET A 335 31.50 1.78 -13.77
CA MET A 335 31.90 0.41 -14.09
C MET A 335 33.09 0.40 -15.06
N VAL A 336 34.18 -0.28 -14.70
CA VAL A 336 35.43 -0.33 -15.48
C VAL A 336 35.72 -1.67 -16.15
N GLU A 337 35.15 -2.77 -15.65
CA GLU A 337 35.23 -4.09 -16.28
C GLU A 337 33.85 -4.78 -16.26
N PRO A 338 33.31 -5.15 -17.43
CA PRO A 338 32.43 -6.31 -17.51
C PRO A 338 33.31 -7.56 -17.68
N SER A 339 33.23 -8.54 -16.78
CA SER A 339 33.81 -9.86 -17.08
C SER A 339 33.01 -10.48 -18.24
N THR A 340 33.56 -10.37 -19.45
CA THR A 340 33.14 -10.92 -20.75
C THR A 340 31.99 -10.20 -21.50
N GLU A 341 32.35 -9.73 -22.70
CA GLU A 341 31.42 -9.35 -23.78
C GLU A 341 30.60 -10.57 -24.21
N GLY A 342 29.28 -10.40 -24.27
CA GLY A 342 28.35 -11.40 -24.77
C GLY A 342 27.07 -11.35 -23.93
N THR A 343 26.01 -10.80 -24.52
CA THR A 343 24.59 -10.84 -24.09
C THR A 343 24.38 -11.52 -22.74
N TYR A 344 24.23 -10.73 -21.67
CA TYR A 344 23.86 -11.27 -20.35
C TYR A 344 22.72 -12.27 -20.53
N SER A 345 22.91 -13.52 -20.11
CA SER A 345 21.89 -14.55 -20.29
C SER A 345 20.57 -14.11 -19.66
N THR A 346 19.50 -14.11 -20.45
CA THR A 346 18.14 -13.79 -20.01
C THR A 346 17.68 -14.70 -18.88
N GLU A 347 18.22 -15.93 -18.81
CA GLU A 347 17.95 -16.85 -17.71
C GLU A 347 18.46 -16.29 -16.37
N CYS A 348 19.61 -15.60 -16.37
CA CYS A 348 20.17 -15.07 -15.13
C CYS A 348 19.49 -13.79 -14.67
N THR A 349 19.07 -12.95 -15.60
CA THR A 349 18.27 -11.76 -15.27
C THR A 349 16.88 -12.15 -14.79
N ASN A 350 16.25 -13.18 -15.34
CA ASN A 350 14.92 -13.61 -14.92
C ASN A 350 14.95 -14.35 -13.57
N ARG A 351 15.93 -15.24 -13.35
CA ARG A 351 16.11 -15.92 -12.05
C ARG A 351 16.50 -14.99 -10.92
N ALA A 352 17.04 -13.81 -11.22
CA ALA A 352 17.27 -12.82 -10.18
C ALA A 352 15.95 -12.34 -9.56
N TYR A 353 14.82 -12.46 -10.25
CA TYR A 353 13.49 -12.05 -9.77
C TYR A 353 12.66 -13.21 -9.19
N GLU A 354 13.20 -14.44 -9.21
CA GLU A 354 12.69 -15.62 -8.49
C GLU A 354 13.27 -15.65 -7.07
#